data_AF-A0A1M4TI44-F1
#
_entry.id   AF-A0A1M4TI44-F1
#
_cell.length_a   1.000
_cell.length_b   1.000
_cell.length_c   1.000
_cell.angle_alpha   90.00
_cell.angle_beta   90.00
_cell.angle_gamma   90.00
#
_symmetry.space_group_name_H-M   'P 1'
#
loop_
_entity.id
_entity.type
_entity.pdbx_description
1 polymer ?
#
loop_
_entity_poly.entity_id
_entity_poly.type
_entity_poly.pdbx_seq_one_letter_code
_entity_poly.pdbx_strand_id
1 'polypeptide(L)'
;MQNFKLIDEIVQELKQNYPALSDYELLSIAIQKQRNDILIAGLSVCQDSGYPSGIESIAAQLGLKARYRDNDDLSELNLDILD
;
A
#
# COMPACT_ATOMS: atom_id res chain seq x y z
N MET A 1 -15.37 8.87 -3.45
CA MET A 1 -14.36 8.44 -4.45
C MET A 1 -13.00 8.77 -3.86
N GLN A 2 -12.09 7.80 -3.75
CA GLN A 2 -10.73 8.07 -3.24
C GLN A 2 -10.02 9.05 -4.17
N ASN A 3 -9.37 10.06 -3.60
CA ASN A 3 -8.59 11.04 -4.35
C ASN A 3 -7.13 10.61 -4.33
N PHE A 4 -6.63 10.10 -5.46
CA PHE A 4 -5.24 9.66 -5.59
C PHE A 4 -4.36 10.88 -5.90
N LYS A 5 -3.20 10.97 -5.25
CA LYS A 5 -2.23 12.02 -5.56
C LYS A 5 -1.85 11.97 -7.04
N LEU A 6 -1.65 13.14 -7.63
CA LEU A 6 -1.13 13.25 -8.98
C LEU A 6 0.36 12.86 -8.99
N ILE A 7 0.81 12.34 -10.13
CA ILE A 7 2.21 11.92 -10.30
C ILE A 7 3.17 13.08 -9.98
N ASP A 8 2.84 14.29 -10.41
CA ASP A 8 3.66 15.49 -10.16
C ASP A 8 3.81 15.79 -8.66
N GLU A 9 2.74 15.61 -7.89
CA GLU A 9 2.76 15.80 -6.43
C GLU A 9 3.69 14.77 -5.77
N ILE A 10 3.59 13.51 -6.20
CA ILE A 10 4.46 12.43 -5.71
C ILE A 10 5.92 12.70 -6.10
N VAL A 11 6.19 13.20 -7.32
CA VAL A 11 7.54 13.56 -7.76
C VAL A 11 8.11 14.70 -6.91
N GLN A 12 7.33 15.73 -6.58
CA GLN A 12 7.81 16.82 -5.71
C GLN A 12 8.18 16.32 -4.32
N GLU A 13 7.37 15.43 -3.73
CA GLU A 13 7.68 14.78 -2.45
C GLU A 13 8.95 13.93 -2.55
N LEU A 14 9.12 13.16 -3.63
CA LEU A 14 10.31 12.34 -3.83
C LEU A 14 11.57 13.18 -4.05
N LYS A 15 11.49 14.33 -4.73
CA LYS A 15 12.64 15.24 -4.91
C LYS A 15 13.17 15.77 -3.58
N GLN A 16 12.29 16.07 -2.63
CA GLN A 16 12.69 16.55 -1.31
C GLN A 16 13.38 15.45 -0.49
N ASN A 17 12.88 14.22 -0.59
CA ASN A 17 13.39 13.09 0.19
C ASN A 17 14.60 12.38 -0.45
N TYR A 18 14.73 12.45 -1.77
CA TYR A 18 15.74 11.74 -2.56
C TYR A 18 16.35 12.66 -3.64
N PRO A 19 17.06 13.73 -3.24
CA PRO A 19 17.57 14.73 -4.18
C PRO A 19 18.67 14.21 -5.12
N ALA A 20 19.24 13.04 -4.84
CA ALA A 20 20.27 12.41 -5.66
C ALA A 20 19.72 11.61 -6.85
N LEU A 21 18.41 11.36 -6.90
CA LEU A 21 17.79 10.63 -8.00
C LEU A 21 17.56 11.52 -9.21
N SER A 22 17.72 10.96 -10.39
CA SER A 22 17.37 11.63 -11.65
C SER A 22 15.86 11.79 -11.80
N ASP A 23 15.44 12.72 -12.65
CA ASP A 23 14.01 12.93 -12.96
C ASP A 23 13.35 11.64 -13.50
N TYR A 24 14.08 10.83 -14.26
CA TYR A 24 13.58 9.55 -14.76
C TYR A 24 13.32 8.55 -13.63
N GLU A 25 14.25 8.42 -12.69
CA GLU A 25 14.09 7.53 -11.54
C GLU A 25 12.94 7.97 -10.65
N LEU A 26 12.84 9.27 -10.38
CA LEU A 26 11.74 9.86 -9.60
C LEU A 26 10.38 9.62 -10.24
N LEU A 27 10.27 9.83 -11.55
CA LEU A 27 9.05 9.57 -12.30
C LEU A 27 8.67 8.09 -12.29
N SER A 28 9.65 7.20 -12.48
CA SER A 28 9.44 5.76 -12.42
C SER A 28 8.91 5.31 -11.05
N ILE A 29 9.46 5.86 -9.96
CA ILE A 29 8.99 5.59 -8.60
C ILE A 29 7.58 6.17 -8.39
N ALA A 30 7.31 7.38 -8.86
CA ALA A 30 6.01 8.03 -8.71
C ALA A 30 4.88 7.25 -9.39
N ILE A 31 5.11 6.77 -10.62
CA ILE A 31 4.16 5.89 -11.34
C ILE A 31 3.91 4.61 -10.55
N GLN A 32 4.96 3.97 -10.03
CA GLN A 32 4.83 2.75 -9.25
C GLN A 32 4.04 2.96 -7.95
N LYS A 33 4.27 4.09 -7.27
CA LYS A 33 3.51 4.47 -6.06
C LYS A 33 2.03 4.67 -6.37
N GLN A 34 1.70 5.50 -7.35
CA GLN A 34 0.30 5.76 -7.71
C GLN A 34 -0.43 4.48 -8.14
N ARG A 35 0.23 3.61 -8.92
CA ARG A 35 -0.31 2.30 -9.29
C ARG A 35 -0.59 1.44 -8.06
N ASN A 36 0.33 1.39 -7.11
CA ASN A 36 0.15 0.62 -5.88
C ASN A 36 -1.02 1.18 -5.04
N ASP A 37 -1.17 2.50 -4.94
CA ASP A 37 -2.29 3.12 -4.22
C ASP A 37 -3.64 2.74 -4.82
N ILE A 38 -3.74 2.74 -6.16
CA ILE A 38 -4.94 2.30 -6.88
C ILE A 38 -5.22 0.82 -6.63
N LEU A 39 -4.19 -0.03 -6.64
CA LEU A 39 -4.34 -1.46 -6.38
C LEU A 39 -4.79 -1.72 -4.95
N ILE A 40 -4.20 -1.04 -3.96
CA ILE A 40 -4.62 -1.14 -2.56
C ILE A 40 -6.08 -0.72 -2.44
N ALA A 41 -6.44 0.44 -2.97
CA ALA A 41 -7.82 0.91 -2.97
C ALA A 41 -8.82 -0.10 -3.55
N GLY A 42 -8.48 -0.72 -4.69
CA GLY A 42 -9.34 -1.71 -5.35
C GLY A 42 -9.41 -3.06 -4.63
N LEU A 43 -8.33 -3.47 -3.98
CA LEU A 43 -8.22 -4.77 -3.31
C LEU A 43 -8.62 -4.74 -1.83
N SER A 44 -8.65 -3.57 -1.20
CA SER A 44 -9.14 -3.36 0.16
C SER A 44 -10.66 -3.33 0.26
N VAL A 45 -11.39 -3.41 -0.86
CA VAL A 45 -12.86 -3.45 -0.87
C VAL A 45 -13.36 -4.85 -0.50
N CYS A 46 -13.45 -5.14 0.80
CA CYS A 46 -14.36 -6.16 1.31
C CYS A 46 -14.93 -5.66 2.63
N GLN A 47 -16.21 -5.29 2.60
CA GLN A 47 -16.93 -4.68 3.71
C GLN A 47 -17.80 -5.68 4.48
N ASP A 48 -17.94 -6.90 3.98
CA ASP A 48 -18.77 -7.93 4.60
C ASP A 48 -17.90 -8.84 5.48
N SER A 49 -18.26 -8.91 6.76
CA SER A 49 -17.54 -9.52 7.88
C SER A 49 -17.26 -11.03 7.76
N GLY A 50 -17.52 -11.65 6.61
CA GLY A 50 -17.36 -13.07 6.35
C GLY A 50 -16.27 -13.43 5.34
N TYR A 51 -15.68 -12.46 4.63
CA TYR A 51 -14.68 -12.72 3.60
C TYR A 51 -13.47 -11.79 3.73
N PRO A 52 -12.24 -12.30 3.56
CA PRO A 52 -11.07 -11.45 3.49
C PRO A 52 -11.14 -10.56 2.24
N SER A 53 -10.66 -9.34 2.37
CA SER A 53 -10.37 -8.46 1.24
C SER A 53 -9.44 -9.11 0.23
N GLY A 54 -9.44 -8.61 -1.00
CA GLY A 54 -8.56 -9.12 -2.05
C GLY A 54 -7.09 -9.04 -1.63
N ILE A 55 -6.72 -8.01 -0.89
CA ILE A 55 -5.35 -7.85 -0.38
C ILE A 55 -5.04 -8.85 0.74
N GLU A 56 -5.97 -9.12 1.65
CA GLU A 56 -5.82 -10.16 2.69
C GLU A 56 -5.76 -11.56 2.07
N SER A 57 -6.53 -11.80 1.01
CA SER A 57 -6.52 -13.06 0.26
C SER A 57 -5.19 -13.32 -0.45
N ILE A 58 -4.58 -12.28 -1.03
CA ILE A 58 -3.25 -12.35 -1.65
C ILE A 58 -2.19 -12.56 -0.57
N ALA A 59 -2.26 -11.78 0.53
CA ALA A 59 -1.34 -11.93 1.66
C ALA A 59 -1.36 -13.36 2.21
N ALA A 60 -2.53 -13.94 2.42
CA ALA A 60 -2.68 -15.32 2.89
C ALA A 60 -2.06 -16.35 1.92
N GLN A 61 -2.24 -16.17 0.61
CA GLN A 61 -1.60 -17.03 -0.42
C GLN A 61 -0.08 -16.92 -0.44
N LEU A 62 0.46 -15.74 -0.14
CA LEU A 62 1.90 -15.50 0.01
C LEU A 62 2.46 -16.01 1.37
N GLY A 63 1.63 -16.64 2.19
CA GLY A 63 2.03 -17.13 3.51
C GLY A 63 2.11 -16.04 4.59
N LEU A 64 1.69 -14.81 4.27
CA LEU A 64 1.63 -13.72 5.23
C LEU A 64 0.40 -13.91 6.11
N LYS A 65 0.60 -14.09 7.41
CA LYS A 65 -0.49 -14.16 8.39
C LYS A 65 -0.74 -12.78 8.97
N ALA A 66 -2.00 -12.33 8.95
CA ALA A 66 -2.41 -11.19 9.74
C ALA A 66 -2.19 -11.53 11.22
N ARG A 67 -1.31 -10.80 11.90
CA ARG A 67 -1.24 -10.84 13.36
C ARG A 67 -2.39 -9.97 13.88
N TYR A 68 -3.51 -10.59 14.24
CA TYR A 68 -4.41 -9.96 15.19
C TYR A 68 -3.64 -9.84 16.50
N ARG A 69 -3.23 -8.62 16.85
CA ARG A 69 -2.78 -8.33 18.21
C ARG A 69 -4.06 -8.33 19.03
N ASP A 70 -4.20 -9.28 19.95
CA ASP A 70 -5.35 -9.41 20.88
C ASP A 70 -5.42 -8.23 21.89
N ASN A 71 -5.40 -6.99 21.40
CA ASN A 71 -5.53 -5.78 22.22
C ASN A 71 -6.27 -4.72 21.40
N ASP A 72 -7.59 -4.69 21.49
CA ASP A 72 -8.57 -3.57 21.38
C ASP A 72 -8.34 -2.33 20.46
N ASP A 73 -7.33 -2.28 19.60
CA ASP A 73 -7.10 -1.18 18.65
C ASP A 73 -6.95 -1.74 17.23
N LEU A 74 -8.06 -1.70 16.48
CA LEU A 74 -8.20 -2.18 15.09
C LEU A 74 -7.53 -1.27 14.04
N SER A 75 -6.49 -0.52 14.39
CA SER A 75 -5.98 0.56 13.53
C SER A 75 -4.76 0.21 12.68
N GLU A 76 -4.02 -0.88 12.94
CA GLU A 76 -2.75 -1.13 12.23
C GLU A 76 -2.50 -2.60 11.89
N LEU A 77 -2.65 -2.94 10.60
CA LEU A 77 -2.21 -4.21 10.02
C LEU A 77 -0.68 -4.20 9.88
N ASN A 78 0.04 -4.82 10.82
CA ASN A 78 1.49 -5.04 10.70
C ASN A 78 1.77 -6.42 10.06
N LEU A 79 2.27 -6.41 8.83
CA LEU A 79 2.70 -7.59 8.07
C LEU A 79 4.19 -7.84 8.31
N ASP A 80 4.52 -8.81 9.15
CA ASP A 80 5.89 -9.27 9.35
C ASP A 80 6.17 -10.51 8.49
N ILE A 81 7.35 -10.56 7.87
CA ILE A 81 7.89 -11.72 7.16
C ILE A 81 8.67 -12.58 8.17
N LEU A 82 8.41 -13.88 8.23
CA LEU A 82 9.22 -14.82 9.02
C LEU A 82 10.44 -15.26 8.18
N ASP A 83 11.63 -15.15 8.76
CA ASP A 83 12.89 -15.73 8.25
C ASP A 83 12.82 -17.27 8.14
#